data_AF-A0AAE3GII6-F1
#
_entry.id   AF-A0AAE3GII6-F1
#
_cell.length_a   1.000
_cell.length_b   1.000
_cell.length_c   1.000
_cell.angle_alpha   90.00
_cell.angle_beta   90.00
_cell.angle_gamma   90.00
#
_symmetry.space_group_name_H-M   'P 1'
#
loop_
_entity.id
_entity.type
_entity.pdbx_description
1 polymer ?
#
loop_
_entity_poly.entity_id
_entity_poly.type
_entity_poly.pdbx_seq_one_letter_code
_entity_poly.pdbx_strand_id
1 'polypeptide(L)'
;MGFNVTCQPGRQAAAGVQQIGPDMLAVVMYFDPVNLAVYLPLAAGAGTRRELGRFLRELAVAAAESAARVDPDGEGRHCLAPAPTTRTSGSAVPQGDSAS
;
A
#
# COMPACT_ATOMS: atom_id res chain seq x y z
N MET A 1 -19.78 10.58 2.04
CA MET A 1 -19.61 10.05 0.67
C MET A 1 -18.91 8.71 0.78
N GLY A 2 -19.29 7.72 -0.03
CA GLY A 2 -18.64 6.41 -0.09
C GLY A 2 -18.06 6.19 -1.47
N PHE A 3 -16.93 5.48 -1.53
CA PHE A 3 -16.31 5.04 -2.77
C PHE A 3 -16.14 3.53 -2.69
N ASN A 4 -16.64 2.83 -3.71
CA ASN A 4 -16.57 1.38 -3.78
C ASN A 4 -15.68 0.97 -4.95
N VAL A 5 -14.83 -0.03 -4.72
CA VAL A 5 -14.00 -0.65 -5.74
C VAL A 5 -14.35 -2.12 -5.79
N THR A 6 -14.64 -2.61 -6.99
CA THR A 6 -14.77 -4.05 -7.25
C THR A 6 -13.67 -4.44 -8.23
N CYS A 7 -12.85 -5.40 -7.83
CA CYS A 7 -11.75 -5.91 -8.63
C CYS A 7 -11.55 -7.39 -8.31
N GLN A 8 -10.93 -8.12 -9.25
CA GLN A 8 -10.56 -9.51 -9.08
C GLN A 8 -9.03 -9.59 -9.01
N PRO A 9 -8.44 -9.96 -7.87
CA PRO A 9 -7.00 -10.13 -7.74
C PRO A 9 -6.47 -11.17 -8.75
N GLY A 10 -5.45 -10.80 -9.51
CA GLY A 10 -4.71 -11.72 -10.38
C GLY A 10 -3.75 -12.64 -9.62
N ARG A 11 -3.05 -13.52 -10.34
CA ARG A 11 -2.10 -14.49 -9.74
C ARG A 11 -0.93 -13.85 -9.01
N GLN A 12 -0.59 -12.62 -9.37
CA GLN A 12 0.52 -11.85 -8.79
C GLN A 12 0.02 -10.75 -7.85
N ALA A 13 -1.25 -10.80 -7.44
CA ALA A 13 -1.81 -9.79 -6.56
C ALA A 13 -1.13 -9.82 -5.19
N ALA A 14 -0.88 -8.63 -4.65
CA ALA A 14 -0.17 -8.44 -3.40
C ALA A 14 -0.65 -7.19 -2.68
N ALA A 15 -0.50 -7.16 -1.37
CA ALA A 15 -0.72 -5.95 -0.57
C ALA A 15 0.54 -5.63 0.25
N GLY A 16 0.77 -4.34 0.47
CA GLY A 16 1.93 -3.87 1.22
C GLY A 16 1.73 -2.48 1.81
N VAL A 17 2.73 -2.04 2.56
CA VAL A 17 2.79 -0.70 3.15
C VAL A 17 4.05 -0.01 2.65
N GLN A 18 3.92 1.26 2.25
CA GLN A 18 5.03 2.08 1.81
C GLN A 18 5.05 3.39 2.60
N GLN A 19 6.23 3.74 3.13
CA GLN A 19 6.48 5.06 3.69
C GLN A 19 6.82 6.03 2.54
N ILE A 20 6.11 7.15 2.47
CA ILE A 20 6.28 8.19 1.45
C ILE A 20 6.72 9.47 2.17
N GLY A 21 8.04 9.68 2.25
CA GLY A 21 8.60 10.75 3.07
C GLY A 21 8.31 10.55 4.57
N PRO A 22 8.57 11.54 5.44
CA PRO A 22 8.44 11.38 6.88
C PRO A 22 6.98 11.35 7.38
N ASP A 23 6.07 11.97 6.64
CA ASP A 23 4.73 12.30 7.15
C ASP A 23 3.57 11.62 6.41
N MET A 24 3.85 10.59 5.61
CA MET A 24 2.81 9.87 4.88
C MET A 24 3.11 8.39 4.77
N LEU A 25 2.10 7.57 5.07
CA LEU A 25 2.08 6.15 4.77
C LEU A 25 1.11 5.89 3.62
N ALA A 26 1.37 4.85 2.85
CA ALA A 26 0.44 4.32 1.86
C ALA A 26 0.22 2.83 2.10
N VAL A 27 -1.04 2.41 2.17
CA VAL A 27 -1.42 1.00 2.02
C VAL A 27 -1.67 0.77 0.54
N VAL A 28 -0.91 -0.12 -0.08
CA VAL A 28 -0.96 -0.37 -1.52
C VAL A 28 -1.46 -1.79 -1.75
N MET A 29 -2.42 -1.93 -2.66
CA MET A 29 -2.94 -3.20 -3.16
C MET A 29 -2.68 -3.26 -4.66
N TYR A 30 -1.89 -4.25 -5.06
CA TYR A 30 -1.60 -4.58 -6.46
C TYR A 30 -2.58 -5.68 -6.88
N PHE A 31 -3.51 -5.38 -7.79
CA PHE A 31 -4.51 -6.35 -8.26
C PHE A 31 -4.16 -6.99 -9.59
N ASP A 32 -3.17 -6.45 -10.32
CA ASP A 32 -2.77 -6.84 -11.69
C ASP A 32 -3.93 -6.72 -12.71
N PRO A 33 -4.00 -5.67 -13.57
CA PRO A 33 -3.01 -4.60 -13.79
C PRO A 33 -3.27 -3.33 -12.97
N VAL A 34 -4.35 -3.29 -12.18
CA VAL A 34 -4.77 -2.08 -11.44
C VAL A 34 -4.16 -2.08 -10.04
N ASN A 35 -3.70 -0.90 -9.61
CA ASN A 35 -3.20 -0.69 -8.24
C ASN A 35 -4.09 0.30 -7.50
N LEU A 36 -4.37 0.01 -6.24
CA LEU A 36 -5.08 0.90 -5.33
C LEU A 36 -4.12 1.32 -4.22
N ALA A 37 -3.98 2.63 -4.00
CA ALA A 37 -3.20 3.17 -2.89
C ALA A 37 -4.09 4.03 -2.00
N VAL A 38 -4.07 3.75 -0.69
CA VAL A 38 -4.72 4.57 0.33
C VAL A 38 -3.64 5.34 1.05
N TYR A 39 -3.58 6.66 0.81
CA TYR A 39 -2.65 7.56 1.48
C TYR A 39 -3.16 7.96 2.86
N LEU A 40 -2.28 7.87 3.83
CA LEU A 40 -2.56 8.05 5.26
C LEU A 40 -1.61 9.13 5.79
N PRO A 41 -2.07 10.39 5.87
CA PRO A 41 -1.26 11.48 6.41
C PRO A 41 -0.93 11.24 7.88
N LEU A 42 0.35 11.25 8.22
CA LEU A 42 0.86 11.14 9.57
C LEU A 42 1.17 12.50 10.21
N ALA A 43 1.20 13.58 9.42
CA ALA A 43 1.47 14.93 9.92
C ALA A 43 0.44 15.43 10.96
N ALA A 44 -0.70 14.76 11.08
CA ALA A 44 -1.76 15.13 12.02
C ALA A 44 -1.35 14.89 13.49
N GLY A 45 -1.99 15.63 14.40
CA GLY A 45 -1.71 15.58 15.85
C GLY A 45 -1.83 14.19 16.47
N ALA A 46 -1.31 14.04 17.70
CA ALA A 46 -1.19 12.74 18.37
C ALA A 46 -2.51 11.94 18.48
N GLY A 47 -3.65 12.62 18.63
CA GLY A 47 -4.98 11.98 18.63
C GLY A 47 -5.29 11.27 17.31
N THR A 48 -5.06 11.94 16.18
CA THR A 48 -5.31 11.41 14.84
C THR A 48 -4.43 10.19 14.53
N ARG A 49 -3.17 10.18 14.99
CA ARG A 49 -2.28 9.01 14.83
C ARG A 49 -2.78 7.79 15.60
N ARG A 50 -3.32 7.99 16.80
CA ARG A 50 -3.89 6.90 17.62
C ARG A 50 -5.12 6.30 16.95
N GLU A 51 -6.01 7.15 16.46
CA GLU A 51 -7.23 6.74 15.75
C GLU A 51 -6.90 5.98 14.46
N LEU A 52 -5.99 6.53 13.66
CA LEU A 52 -5.50 5.86 12.45
C LEU A 52 -4.87 4.49 12.77
N GLY A 53 -4.03 4.42 13.80
CA GLY A 53 -3.44 3.15 14.22
C GLY A 53 -4.48 2.14 14.69
N ARG A 54 -5.56 2.58 15.35
CA ARG A 54 -6.69 1.73 15.71
C ARG A 54 -7.43 1.23 14.47
N PHE A 55 -7.78 2.13 13.54
CA PHE A 55 -8.46 1.79 12.31
C PHE A 55 -7.67 0.76 11.48
N LEU A 56 -6.37 0.93 11.33
CA LEU A 56 -5.52 -0.02 10.60
C LEU A 56 -5.48 -1.42 11.24
N ARG A 57 -5.55 -1.51 12.57
CA ARG A 57 -5.66 -2.80 13.27
C ARG A 57 -7.02 -3.46 13.02
N GLU A 58 -8.09 -2.69 13.08
CA GLU A 58 -9.44 -3.19 12.78
C GLU A 58 -9.53 -3.66 11.32
N LEU A 59 -8.96 -2.91 10.38
CA LEU A 59 -8.85 -3.30 8.97
C LEU A 59 -8.07 -4.60 8.79
N ALA A 60 -6.93 -4.77 9.47
CA ALA A 60 -6.13 -5.99 9.41
C ALA A 60 -6.91 -7.21 9.92
N VAL A 61 -7.69 -7.07 10.99
CA VAL A 61 -8.56 -8.13 11.50
C VAL A 61 -9.65 -8.47 10.49
N ALA A 62 -10.35 -7.46 9.96
CA ALA A 62 -11.42 -7.68 8.96
C ALA A 62 -10.88 -8.34 7.68
N ALA A 63 -9.67 -7.98 7.24
CA ALA A 63 -9.02 -8.60 6.10
C ALA A 63 -8.66 -10.07 6.38
N ALA A 64 -8.12 -10.38 7.56
CA ALA A 64 -7.80 -11.75 7.96
C ALA A 64 -9.05 -12.63 8.07
N GLU A 65 -10.14 -12.11 8.66
CA GLU A 65 -11.43 -12.81 8.71
C GLU A 65 -12.01 -13.06 7.31
N SER A 66 -11.87 -12.09 6.41
CA SER A 66 -12.33 -12.22 5.01
C SER A 66 -11.53 -13.29 4.28
N ALA A 67 -10.20 -13.33 4.46
CA ALA A 67 -9.34 -14.36 3.87
C ALA A 67 -9.75 -15.76 4.34
N ALA A 68 -9.97 -15.96 5.65
CA ALA A 68 -10.39 -17.26 6.20
C ALA A 68 -11.76 -17.73 5.70
N ARG A 69 -12.63 -16.82 5.24
CA ARG A 69 -13.92 -17.19 4.62
C ARG A 69 -13.77 -17.57 3.15
N VAL A 70 -12.83 -16.96 2.43
CA VAL A 70 -12.59 -17.20 1.01
C VAL A 70 -11.75 -18.44 0.79
N ASP A 71 -10.75 -18.67 1.65
CA ASP A 71 -9.86 -19.82 1.62
C ASP A 71 -9.72 -20.41 3.04
N PRO A 72 -10.68 -21.25 3.48
CA PRO A 72 -10.72 -21.80 4.84
C PRO A 72 -9.55 -22.73 5.17
N ASP A 73 -8.97 -23.36 4.15
CA ASP A 73 -7.89 -24.35 4.28
C ASP A 73 -6.51 -23.75 3.96
N GLY A 74 -6.46 -22.45 3.63
CA GLY A 74 -5.23 -21.73 3.30
C GLY A 74 -4.26 -21.65 4.48
N GLU A 75 -2.94 -21.69 4.19
CA GLU A 75 -1.91 -21.57 5.23
C GLU A 75 -2.03 -20.22 5.97
N GLY A 76 -2.00 -20.28 7.31
CA GLY A 76 -2.29 -19.14 8.18
C GLY A 76 -1.31 -17.95 8.06
N ARG A 77 -1.77 -16.79 8.55
CA ARG A 77 -1.08 -15.47 8.66
C ARG A 77 0.07 -15.25 7.66
N HIS A 78 -0.27 -14.80 6.46
CA HIS A 78 0.71 -14.25 5.53
C HIS A 78 1.35 -12.96 6.08
N CYS A 79 2.67 -12.89 6.09
CA CYS A 79 3.40 -11.63 6.25
C CYS A 79 3.16 -10.77 5.00
N LEU A 80 2.95 -9.46 5.19
CA LEU A 80 2.89 -8.53 4.07
C LEU A 80 4.19 -8.64 3.27
N ALA A 81 4.07 -8.79 1.96
CA ALA A 81 5.23 -8.78 1.09
C ALA A 81 5.93 -7.41 1.23
N PRO A 82 7.28 -7.38 1.23
CA PRO A 82 7.98 -6.11 1.12
C PRO A 82 7.50 -5.42 -0.16
N ALA A 83 7.19 -4.13 -0.08
CA ALA A 83 6.75 -3.38 -1.24
C ALA A 83 7.77 -3.54 -2.38
N PRO A 84 7.34 -3.80 -3.62
CA PRO A 84 8.26 -3.89 -4.74
C PRO A 84 9.00 -2.54 -4.84
N THR A 85 10.32 -2.57 -4.70
CA THR A 85 11.15 -1.39 -4.92
C THR A 85 11.03 -1.04 -6.39
N THR A 86 10.23 -0.03 -6.70
CA THR A 86 10.17 0.57 -8.02
C THR A 86 11.54 1.22 -8.26
N ARG A 87 12.45 0.47 -8.88
CA ARG A 87 13.77 0.95 -9.25
C ARG A 87 13.55 2.03 -10.31
N THR A 88 13.55 3.28 -9.89
CA THR A 88 13.46 4.45 -10.78
C THR A 88 14.68 4.38 -11.70
N SER A 89 14.49 3.95 -12.95
CA SER A 89 15.51 4.13 -13.99
C SER A 89 15.60 5.62 -14.26
N GLY A 90 16.44 6.32 -13.51
CA GLY A 90 16.89 7.65 -13.84
C GLY A 90 17.80 7.58 -15.06
N SER A 91 17.21 7.67 -16.26
CA SER A 91 17.95 8.10 -17.45
C SER A 91 18.15 9.61 -17.32
N ALA A 92 19.28 10.01 -16.73
CA ALA A 92 19.71 11.39 -16.72
C ALA A 92 20.16 11.77 -18.14
N VAL A 93 19.41 12.68 -18.76
CA VAL A 93 19.81 13.40 -19.97
C VAL A 93 21.04 14.27 -19.61
N PRO A 94 22.18 14.19 -20.32
CA PRO A 94 23.25 15.16 -20.11
C PRO A 94 22.86 16.48 -20.78
N GLN A 95 22.63 17.50 -19.94
CA GLN A 95 22.37 18.89 -20.34
C GLN A 95 23.72 19.57 -20.63
N GLY A 96 23.80 20.24 -21.78
CA GLY A 96 25.05 20.65 -22.43
C GLY A 96 25.92 21.66 -21.66
N ASP A 97 27.23 21.55 -21.91
CA ASP A 97 28.25 22.52 -21.55
C ASP A 97 28.09 23.79 -22.40
N SER A 98 27.85 24.91 -21.72
CA SER A 98 28.08 26.25 -22.26
C SER A 98 29.57 26.56 -22.12
N ALA A 99 30.28 26.62 -23.24
CA ALA A 99 31.62 27.22 -23.30
C ALA A 99 31.51 28.71 -23.67
N SER A 100 32.19 29.53 -22.86
CA SER A 100 32.44 30.97 -23.05
C SER A 100 33.17 31.30 -24.36
#